data_AF-V4JPJ9-F1
#
_entry.id   AF-V4JPJ9-F1
#
_cell.length_a   1.000
_cell.length_b   1.000
_cell.length_c   1.000
_cell.angle_alpha   90.00
_cell.angle_beta   90.00
_cell.angle_gamma   90.00
#
_symmetry.space_group_name_H-M   'P 1'
#
loop_
_entity.id
_entity.type
_entity.pdbx_description
1 polymer ?
#
loop_
_entity_poly.entity_id
_entity_poly.type
_entity_poly.pdbx_seq_one_letter_code
_entity_poly.pdbx_strand_id
1 'polypeptide(L)'
;MIRALGRAGVPVIALSSDPKQPTARSRFCISKRCANERTEEVVESLLTYGRTLKGRLPLFLTMEKSVAIVSRYREELQAFYLFKLPSADKLAKLNDKLEFSMLASTHGIHVPETIALGADIDITQATQGLQFPIVVKPRIKTGAFEAHFGARALFIQDLETLRERFNDYPWNEEPLLAQSFIASADSEIYFTLVYYDREGHCLASFSGRKLRIWPPRTGNTAYAEPANARTSTIEQTCTLFDNAGFTGLGSLEFKRSLDGQSFIAIEPTIGRTDYQNEIATANGVNIPYVAYRDLLGLKAQQAIPRKAPVKWRDVGNDQRSAQQAIAEGTLDRHAYRQSLKGELVQSLYANDDRRPWMYTQRQKLVKRTKRALYTTFDHIPWLYTPFQSVLPPQERWPAHEITASLRQHQLPRESFVRYFTRDPERKVPNKRGIIVSPTDGVIRDIFQRDNKVVIDISMNFYDIHMQRVPIDGTVVQVDECGHKPIYGSDDERGFFEDPWSFEKDYLFPVQKVTTLSTEIGEVVVRQISSIWARRIETFVKPGDKVTIGQRLGKIFLGSTVVIELPASVRVVVEPQIKDRRRRASDQPILGAETILAVYTT
;
A
#
# COMPACT_ATOMS: atom_id res chain seq x y z
N MET A 1 -8.36 -2.01 -19.50
CA MET A 1 -7.71 -3.20 -20.11
C MET A 1 -8.65 -4.39 -20.27
N ILE A 2 -9.13 -5.04 -19.20
CA ILE A 2 -10.00 -6.25 -19.30
C ILE A 2 -11.13 -6.09 -20.32
N ARG A 3 -11.94 -5.04 -20.21
CA ARG A 3 -13.03 -4.76 -21.17
C ARG A 3 -12.53 -4.47 -22.58
N ALA A 4 -11.42 -3.72 -22.70
CA ALA A 4 -10.87 -3.31 -23.99
C ALA A 4 -10.40 -4.52 -24.82
N LEU A 5 -9.76 -5.49 -24.17
CA LEU A 5 -9.34 -6.75 -24.77
C LEU A 5 -10.53 -7.71 -24.97
N GLY A 6 -11.38 -7.88 -23.96
CA GLY A 6 -12.53 -8.78 -24.04
C GLY A 6 -13.55 -8.38 -25.12
N ARG A 7 -13.80 -7.08 -25.31
CA ARG A 7 -14.65 -6.57 -26.42
C ARG A 7 -14.01 -6.78 -27.79
N ALA A 8 -12.69 -6.90 -27.86
CA ALA A 8 -11.97 -7.27 -29.07
C ALA A 8 -11.89 -8.80 -29.28
N GLY A 9 -12.58 -9.59 -28.46
CA GLY A 9 -12.60 -11.05 -28.56
C GLY A 9 -11.38 -11.74 -27.95
N VAL A 10 -10.53 -11.03 -27.21
CA VAL A 10 -9.34 -11.61 -26.58
C VAL A 10 -9.69 -12.20 -25.21
N PRO A 11 -9.44 -13.51 -24.97
CA PRO A 11 -9.58 -14.09 -23.64
C PRO A 11 -8.58 -13.47 -22.65
N VAL A 12 -9.05 -13.04 -21.48
CA VAL A 12 -8.21 -12.38 -20.47
C VAL A 12 -8.15 -13.21 -19.19
N ILE A 13 -6.94 -13.37 -18.66
CA ILE A 13 -6.69 -13.89 -17.32
C ILE A 13 -6.23 -12.72 -16.44
N ALA A 14 -6.94 -12.49 -15.34
CA ALA A 14 -6.60 -11.44 -14.37
C ALA A 14 -5.97 -12.08 -13.13
N LEU A 15 -4.69 -11.83 -12.91
CA LEU A 15 -3.93 -12.32 -11.76
C LEU A 15 -3.94 -11.28 -10.63
N SER A 16 -4.42 -11.64 -9.43
CA SER A 16 -4.39 -10.75 -8.26
C SER A 16 -4.44 -11.53 -6.94
N SER A 17 -3.79 -11.00 -5.91
CA SER A 17 -3.85 -11.52 -4.53
C SER A 17 -5.17 -11.24 -3.81
N ASP A 18 -5.93 -10.23 -4.25
CA ASP A 18 -7.20 -9.84 -3.63
C ASP A 18 -8.41 -10.32 -4.45
N PRO A 19 -9.09 -11.42 -4.04
CA PRO A 19 -10.28 -11.93 -4.73
C PRO A 19 -11.52 -11.03 -4.54
N LYS A 20 -11.42 -9.99 -3.70
CA LYS A 20 -12.50 -9.05 -3.40
C LYS A 20 -12.41 -7.77 -4.24
N GLN A 21 -11.55 -7.71 -5.26
CA GLN A 21 -11.54 -6.57 -6.19
C GLN A 21 -12.73 -6.62 -7.17
N PRO A 22 -13.31 -5.47 -7.56
CA PRO A 22 -14.41 -5.42 -8.53
C PRO A 22 -14.07 -6.04 -9.88
N THR A 23 -12.82 -5.91 -10.31
CA THR A 23 -12.30 -6.44 -11.59
C THR A 23 -12.42 -7.96 -11.69
N ALA A 24 -12.28 -8.69 -10.58
CA ALA A 24 -12.46 -10.14 -10.51
C ALA A 24 -13.89 -10.61 -10.82
N ARG A 25 -14.85 -9.68 -10.92
CA ARG A 25 -16.26 -9.96 -11.25
C ARG A 25 -16.60 -9.66 -12.71
N SER A 26 -15.65 -9.14 -13.49
CA SER A 26 -15.89 -8.85 -14.91
C SER A 26 -16.20 -10.13 -15.67
N ARG A 27 -17.14 -10.06 -16.62
CA ARG A 27 -17.43 -11.21 -17.50
C ARG A 27 -16.31 -11.48 -18.51
N PHE A 28 -15.44 -10.48 -18.74
CA PHE A 28 -14.41 -10.50 -19.79
C PHE A 28 -13.09 -11.10 -19.32
N CYS A 29 -13.01 -11.56 -18.06
CA CYS A 29 -11.80 -12.21 -17.57
C CYS A 29 -12.09 -13.41 -16.68
N ILE A 30 -11.14 -14.34 -16.64
CA ILE A 30 -11.03 -15.36 -15.61
C ILE A 30 -10.06 -14.83 -14.54
N SER A 31 -10.52 -14.74 -13.29
CA SER A 31 -9.65 -14.30 -12.20
C SER A 31 -8.85 -15.49 -11.65
N LYS A 32 -7.54 -15.30 -11.49
CA LYS A 32 -6.60 -16.23 -10.87
C LYS A 32 -5.92 -15.54 -9.69
N ARG A 33 -5.57 -16.33 -8.69
CA ARG A 33 -4.90 -15.85 -7.48
C ARG A 33 -3.39 -15.92 -7.65
N CYS A 34 -2.68 -14.89 -7.22
CA CYS A 34 -1.26 -14.95 -6.88
C CYS A 34 -1.08 -14.72 -5.37
N ALA A 35 0.10 -15.02 -4.85
CA ALA A 35 0.42 -14.76 -3.45
C ALA A 35 0.39 -13.23 -3.17
N ASN A 36 1.16 -12.44 -3.91
CA ASN A 36 1.15 -10.99 -3.83
C ASN A 36 1.71 -10.33 -5.12
N GLU A 37 0.90 -9.55 -5.83
CA GLU A 37 1.33 -8.86 -7.06
C GLU A 37 2.28 -7.66 -6.85
N ARG A 38 2.57 -7.29 -5.59
CA ARG A 38 3.40 -6.14 -5.22
C ARG A 38 4.80 -6.52 -4.72
N THR A 39 5.08 -7.81 -4.60
CA THR A 39 6.36 -8.37 -4.12
C THR A 39 6.87 -9.42 -5.11
N GLU A 40 8.07 -9.93 -4.87
CA GLU A 40 8.71 -10.93 -5.76
C GLU A 40 7.93 -12.25 -5.84
N GLU A 41 7.03 -12.52 -4.89
CA GLU A 41 6.09 -13.65 -4.93
C GLU A 41 5.23 -13.71 -6.22
N VAL A 42 5.05 -12.58 -6.90
CA VAL A 42 4.37 -12.55 -8.20
C VAL A 42 5.15 -13.31 -9.27
N VAL A 43 6.49 -13.33 -9.19
CA VAL A 43 7.38 -14.00 -10.14
C VAL A 43 7.19 -15.50 -10.02
N GLU A 44 7.20 -16.04 -8.80
CA GLU A 44 6.96 -17.46 -8.55
C GLU A 44 5.58 -17.91 -9.07
N SER A 45 4.56 -17.07 -8.85
CA SER A 45 3.22 -17.31 -9.37
C SER A 45 3.20 -17.33 -10.90
N LEU A 46 3.91 -16.40 -11.55
CA LEU A 46 4.03 -16.33 -13.01
C LEU A 46 4.86 -17.49 -13.57
N LEU A 47 5.98 -17.88 -12.97
CA LEU A 47 6.77 -19.03 -13.42
C LEU A 47 5.97 -20.33 -13.29
N THR A 48 5.27 -20.51 -12.17
CA THR A 48 4.39 -21.67 -11.94
C THR A 48 3.30 -21.74 -12.99
N TYR A 49 2.63 -20.61 -13.28
CA TYR A 49 1.60 -20.58 -14.31
C TYR A 49 2.18 -20.77 -15.71
N GLY A 50 3.31 -20.11 -16.00
CA GLY A 50 4.03 -20.17 -17.26
C GLY A 50 4.39 -21.58 -17.69
N ARG A 51 4.86 -22.42 -16.75
CA ARG A 51 5.18 -23.84 -16.98
C ARG A 51 3.99 -24.69 -17.44
N THR A 52 2.76 -24.23 -17.19
CA THR A 52 1.53 -24.94 -17.64
C THR A 52 1.07 -24.52 -19.04
N LEU A 53 1.68 -23.49 -19.63
CA LEU A 53 1.26 -22.94 -20.92
C LEU A 53 1.83 -23.76 -22.08
N LYS A 54 1.03 -23.93 -23.14
CA LYS A 54 1.47 -24.58 -24.39
C LYS A 54 2.25 -23.65 -25.34
N GLY A 55 2.58 -22.44 -24.87
CA GLY A 55 3.22 -21.38 -25.65
C GLY A 55 3.30 -20.09 -24.84
N ARG A 56 3.85 -19.02 -25.44
CA ARG A 56 4.00 -17.75 -24.73
C ARG A 56 2.71 -16.92 -24.78
N LEU A 57 2.36 -16.28 -23.66
CA LEU A 57 1.18 -15.40 -23.57
C LEU A 57 1.59 -13.94 -23.40
N PRO A 58 0.88 -12.98 -24.04
CA PRO A 58 1.01 -11.57 -23.72
C PRO A 58 0.78 -11.28 -22.24
N LEU A 59 1.76 -10.65 -21.59
CA LEU A 59 1.72 -10.23 -20.19
C LEU A 59 1.60 -8.72 -20.10
N PHE A 60 0.54 -8.25 -19.44
CA PHE A 60 0.29 -6.85 -19.20
C PHE A 60 0.38 -6.52 -17.71
N LEU A 61 1.16 -5.50 -17.40
CA LEU A 61 1.35 -5.02 -16.03
C LEU A 61 0.41 -3.85 -15.75
N THR A 62 -0.16 -3.82 -14.55
CA THR A 62 -1.15 -2.81 -14.14
C THR A 62 -0.67 -1.97 -12.96
N MET A 63 0.54 -2.22 -12.45
CA MET A 63 1.09 -1.57 -11.26
C MET A 63 2.58 -1.33 -11.44
N GLU A 64 3.05 -0.19 -10.97
CA GLU A 64 4.44 0.25 -11.07
C GLU A 64 5.40 -0.71 -10.35
N LYS A 65 5.02 -1.19 -9.15
CA LYS A 65 5.79 -2.20 -8.41
C LYS A 65 6.00 -3.48 -9.22
N SER A 66 4.95 -3.96 -9.89
CA SER A 66 5.04 -5.17 -10.73
C SER A 66 5.94 -4.95 -11.95
N VAL A 67 6.00 -3.72 -12.51
CA VAL A 67 6.93 -3.37 -13.60
C VAL A 67 8.38 -3.52 -13.16
N ALA A 68 8.73 -2.96 -12.01
CA ALA A 68 10.09 -3.08 -11.48
C ALA A 68 10.48 -4.53 -11.22
N ILE A 69 9.59 -5.32 -10.62
CA ILE A 69 9.83 -6.74 -10.33
C ILE A 69 9.98 -7.56 -11.62
N VAL A 70 9.01 -7.48 -12.54
CA VAL A 70 9.07 -8.23 -13.81
C VAL A 70 10.26 -7.82 -14.66
N SER A 71 10.67 -6.56 -14.58
CA SER A 71 11.89 -6.07 -15.23
C SER A 71 13.15 -6.78 -14.72
N ARG A 72 13.27 -7.07 -13.42
CA ARG A 72 14.43 -7.80 -12.85
C ARG A 72 14.47 -9.25 -13.34
N TYR A 73 13.33 -9.94 -13.34
CA TYR A 73 13.22 -11.36 -13.72
C TYR A 73 12.87 -11.57 -15.21
N ARG A 74 13.23 -10.60 -16.05
CA ARG A 74 12.75 -10.55 -17.44
C ARG A 74 13.15 -11.77 -18.26
N GLU A 75 14.37 -12.25 -18.11
CA GLU A 75 14.92 -13.34 -18.93
C GLU A 75 14.16 -14.65 -18.65
N GLU A 76 13.95 -14.94 -17.38
CA GLU A 76 13.18 -16.11 -16.93
C GLU A 76 11.71 -16.02 -17.39
N LEU A 77 11.08 -14.86 -17.23
CA LEU A 77 9.67 -14.67 -17.59
C LEU A 77 9.45 -14.64 -19.10
N GLN A 78 10.42 -14.18 -19.89
CA GLN A 78 10.33 -14.16 -21.37
C GLN A 78 10.30 -15.56 -21.99
N ALA A 79 10.70 -16.60 -21.26
CA ALA A 79 10.52 -17.98 -21.69
C ALA A 79 9.03 -18.33 -21.87
N PHE A 80 8.14 -17.75 -21.05
CA PHE A 80 6.71 -18.08 -20.97
C PHE A 80 5.77 -16.94 -21.36
N TYR A 81 6.26 -15.70 -21.38
CA TYR A 81 5.42 -14.53 -21.59
C TYR A 81 5.99 -13.59 -22.65
N LEU A 82 5.09 -12.89 -23.34
CA LEU A 82 5.38 -11.84 -24.30
C LEU A 82 5.10 -10.51 -23.62
N PHE A 83 6.14 -9.73 -23.35
CA PHE A 83 6.00 -8.37 -22.84
C PHE A 83 7.16 -7.51 -23.34
N LYS A 84 6.93 -6.20 -23.38
CA LYS A 84 7.92 -5.20 -23.76
C LYS A 84 8.03 -4.17 -22.66
N LEU A 85 9.26 -3.98 -22.21
CA LEU A 85 9.68 -2.99 -21.25
C LEU A 85 10.99 -2.38 -21.77
N PRO A 86 11.28 -1.12 -21.44
CA PRO A 86 12.62 -0.57 -21.63
C PRO A 86 13.70 -1.44 -20.95
N SER A 87 14.96 -1.27 -21.35
CA SER A 87 16.08 -1.89 -20.64
C SER A 87 16.07 -1.49 -19.16
N ALA A 88 16.74 -2.26 -18.29
CA ALA A 88 16.62 -2.05 -16.84
C ALA A 88 17.15 -0.66 -16.45
N ASP A 89 18.26 -0.23 -17.06
CA ASP A 89 18.83 1.12 -16.93
C ASP A 89 17.86 2.21 -17.40
N LYS A 90 17.28 2.07 -18.61
CA LYS A 90 16.31 3.05 -19.14
C LYS A 90 15.05 3.15 -18.28
N LEU A 91 14.55 2.01 -17.81
CA LEU A 91 13.41 1.95 -16.91
C LEU A 91 13.71 2.66 -15.58
N ALA A 92 14.90 2.46 -15.01
CA ALA A 92 15.31 3.12 -13.78
C ALA A 92 15.39 4.65 -13.97
N LYS A 93 16.04 5.11 -15.04
CA LYS A 93 16.15 6.55 -15.39
C LYS A 93 14.78 7.20 -15.62
N LEU A 94 13.88 6.54 -16.34
CA LEU A 94 12.55 7.10 -16.60
C LEU A 94 11.64 7.11 -15.36
N ASN A 95 11.86 6.21 -14.40
CA ASN A 95 11.09 6.18 -13.15
C ASN A 95 11.67 7.09 -12.06
N ASP A 96 12.95 7.46 -12.15
CA ASP A 96 13.55 8.48 -11.31
C ASP A 96 13.15 9.87 -11.80
N LYS A 97 12.42 10.62 -10.97
CA LYS A 97 11.88 11.93 -11.36
C LYS A 97 12.95 12.96 -11.67
N LEU A 98 14.14 12.87 -11.06
CA LEU A 98 15.24 13.79 -11.35
C LEU A 98 15.89 13.45 -12.69
N GLU A 99 16.21 12.18 -12.91
CA GLU A 99 16.78 11.69 -14.17
C GLU A 99 15.83 11.94 -15.36
N PHE A 100 14.54 11.69 -15.16
CA PHE A 100 13.50 12.06 -16.13
C PHE A 100 13.51 13.57 -16.43
N SER A 101 13.57 14.41 -15.39
CA SER A 101 13.58 15.87 -15.56
C SER A 101 14.80 16.33 -16.36
N MET A 102 15.98 15.77 -16.09
CA MET A 102 17.20 16.06 -16.86
C MET A 102 17.07 15.62 -18.32
N LEU A 103 16.62 14.38 -18.56
CA LEU A 103 16.40 13.84 -19.90
C LEU A 103 15.41 14.68 -20.71
N ALA A 104 14.28 15.07 -20.09
CA ALA A 104 13.28 15.91 -20.73
C ALA A 104 13.84 17.29 -21.12
N SER A 105 14.56 17.95 -20.21
CA SER A 105 15.21 19.24 -20.47
C SER A 105 16.21 19.17 -21.62
N THR A 106 17.04 18.12 -21.70
CA THR A 106 18.01 17.93 -22.80
C THR A 106 17.34 17.85 -24.17
N HIS A 107 16.08 17.42 -24.23
CA HIS A 107 15.29 17.33 -25.46
C HIS A 107 14.31 18.49 -25.65
N GLY A 108 14.51 19.60 -24.95
CA GLY A 108 13.71 20.82 -25.11
C GLY A 108 12.28 20.71 -24.57
N ILE A 109 12.00 19.73 -23.72
CA ILE A 109 10.69 19.56 -23.08
C ILE A 109 10.72 20.33 -21.77
N HIS A 110 9.78 21.27 -21.62
CA HIS A 110 9.68 22.06 -20.41
C HIS A 110 9.27 21.17 -19.23
N VAL A 111 10.05 21.23 -18.16
CA VAL A 111 9.79 20.57 -16.87
C VAL A 111 9.91 21.64 -15.78
N PRO A 112 9.27 21.45 -14.62
CA PRO A 112 9.46 22.38 -13.52
C PRO A 112 10.89 22.27 -13.00
N GLU A 113 11.45 23.41 -12.62
CA GLU A 113 12.76 23.47 -11.98
C GLU A 113 12.82 22.52 -10.79
N THR A 114 13.84 21.66 -10.77
CA THR A 114 13.93 20.51 -9.87
C THR A 114 15.33 20.42 -9.30
N ILE A 115 15.42 20.25 -7.98
CA ILE A 115 16.67 20.04 -7.25
C ILE A 115 16.59 18.75 -6.44
N ALA A 116 17.72 18.07 -6.27
CA ALA A 116 17.84 16.95 -5.35
C ALA A 116 17.94 17.44 -3.90
N LEU A 117 17.35 16.70 -2.97
CA LEU A 117 17.51 16.90 -1.52
C LEU A 117 18.05 15.60 -0.90
N GLY A 118 18.92 15.72 0.10
CA GLY A 118 19.60 14.59 0.74
C GLY A 118 20.32 15.00 2.04
N ALA A 119 20.83 14.02 2.79
CA ALA A 119 21.46 14.22 4.10
C ALA A 119 22.64 15.21 4.06
N ASP A 120 23.45 15.12 3.01
CA ASP A 120 24.68 15.92 2.84
C ASP A 120 24.41 17.29 2.19
N ILE A 121 23.15 17.63 1.89
CA ILE A 121 22.78 18.84 1.18
C ILE A 121 22.24 19.86 2.18
N ASP A 122 22.86 21.04 2.26
CA ASP A 122 22.23 22.19 2.93
C ASP A 122 20.99 22.60 2.13
N ILE A 123 19.83 22.27 2.67
CA ILE A 123 18.51 22.53 2.06
C ILE A 123 18.33 24.02 1.79
N THR A 124 18.86 24.89 2.64
CA THR A 124 18.76 26.35 2.45
C THR A 124 19.53 26.77 1.22
N GLN A 125 20.78 26.32 1.11
CA GLN A 125 21.61 26.64 -0.05
C GLN A 125 21.06 26.01 -1.33
N ALA A 126 20.62 24.75 -1.28
CA ALA A 126 20.11 24.03 -2.43
C ALA A 126 18.83 24.66 -3.01
N THR A 127 17.98 25.23 -2.14
CA THR A 127 16.68 25.80 -2.54
C THR A 127 16.74 27.29 -2.85
N GLN A 128 17.90 27.94 -2.71
CA GLN A 128 18.03 29.39 -2.90
C GLN A 128 17.61 29.87 -4.31
N GLY A 129 17.75 29.01 -5.32
CA GLY A 129 17.31 29.30 -6.70
C GLY A 129 15.84 29.00 -6.99
N LEU A 130 15.15 28.25 -6.13
CA LEU A 130 13.77 27.84 -6.37
C LEU A 130 12.77 28.93 -5.97
N GLN A 131 11.77 29.13 -6.84
CA GLN A 131 10.64 29.98 -6.53
C GLN A 131 9.60 29.21 -5.71
N PHE A 132 9.33 29.72 -4.50
CA PHE A 132 8.24 29.22 -3.68
C PHE A 132 6.87 29.70 -4.19
N PRO A 133 5.79 28.90 -4.01
CA PRO A 133 5.75 27.63 -3.30
C PRO A 133 6.40 26.49 -4.09
N ILE A 134 6.93 25.50 -3.36
CA ILE A 134 7.55 24.30 -3.94
C ILE A 134 6.77 23.04 -3.54
N VAL A 135 7.04 21.96 -4.25
CA VAL A 135 6.58 20.61 -3.93
C VAL A 135 7.77 19.74 -3.60
N VAL A 136 7.78 19.15 -2.41
CA VAL A 136 8.77 18.14 -2.02
C VAL A 136 8.16 16.75 -2.13
N LYS A 137 8.85 15.84 -2.82
CA LYS A 137 8.37 14.46 -3.07
C LYS A 137 9.55 13.50 -3.23
N PRO A 138 9.34 12.18 -3.06
CA PRO A 138 10.41 11.21 -3.26
C PRO A 138 10.77 11.09 -4.74
N ARG A 139 12.07 10.96 -5.04
CA ARG A 139 12.58 10.73 -6.40
C ARG A 139 12.00 9.44 -6.98
N ILE A 140 12.04 8.37 -6.19
CA ILE A 140 11.51 7.04 -6.53
C ILE A 140 10.39 6.68 -5.55
N LYS A 141 9.30 6.08 -6.03
CA LYS A 141 8.13 5.73 -5.20
C LYS A 141 8.37 4.43 -4.41
N THR A 142 8.95 4.53 -3.20
CA THR A 142 9.15 3.38 -2.28
C THR A 142 7.95 3.19 -1.34
N GLY A 143 7.45 4.30 -0.80
CA GLY A 143 6.35 4.38 0.16
C GLY A 143 6.75 4.98 1.52
N ALA A 144 8.05 5.12 1.81
CA ALA A 144 8.53 5.68 3.08
C ALA A 144 8.05 7.13 3.28
N PHE A 145 8.04 7.94 2.21
CA PHE A 145 7.54 9.33 2.28
C PHE A 145 6.09 9.42 2.75
N GLU A 146 5.25 8.57 2.18
CA GLU A 146 3.81 8.53 2.47
C GLU A 146 3.56 7.95 3.86
N ALA A 147 4.42 7.03 4.34
CA ALA A 147 4.37 6.52 5.70
C ALA A 147 4.76 7.60 6.73
N HIS A 148 5.81 8.36 6.46
CA HIS A 148 6.31 9.42 7.35
C HIS A 148 5.37 10.64 7.39
N PHE A 149 4.97 11.18 6.23
CA PHE A 149 4.19 12.43 6.16
C PHE A 149 2.67 12.23 6.00
N GLY A 150 2.19 11.01 5.77
CA GLY A 150 0.79 10.76 5.46
C GLY A 150 0.33 11.33 4.10
N ALA A 151 1.26 11.77 3.26
CA ALA A 151 1.02 12.40 1.97
C ALA A 151 2.09 11.97 0.95
N ARG A 152 1.75 11.97 -0.34
CA ARG A 152 2.68 11.57 -1.43
C ARG A 152 3.63 12.67 -1.89
N ALA A 153 3.31 13.89 -1.52
CA ALA A 153 4.06 15.09 -1.80
C ALA A 153 3.65 16.15 -0.77
N LEU A 154 4.58 17.00 -0.38
CA LEU A 154 4.34 18.14 0.50
C LEU A 154 4.36 19.42 -0.30
N PHE A 155 3.37 20.27 -0.03
CA PHE A 155 3.32 21.62 -0.55
C PHE A 155 3.93 22.56 0.48
N ILE A 156 4.99 23.28 0.11
CA ILE A 156 5.78 24.10 1.01
C ILE A 156 5.74 25.54 0.52
N GLN A 157 5.31 26.47 1.38
CA GLN A 157 5.06 27.87 1.03
C GLN A 157 6.31 28.74 1.08
N ASP A 158 7.28 28.38 1.93
CA ASP A 158 8.46 29.18 2.23
C ASP A 158 9.58 28.30 2.80
N LEU A 159 10.77 28.90 2.89
CA LEU A 159 11.99 28.24 3.36
C LEU A 159 11.91 27.86 4.86
N GLU A 160 11.22 28.65 5.67
CA GLU A 160 11.07 28.39 7.11
C GLU A 160 10.27 27.09 7.32
N THR A 161 9.11 26.98 6.67
CA THR A 161 8.29 25.77 6.66
C THR A 161 9.09 24.57 6.14
N LEU A 162 9.93 24.76 5.11
CA LEU A 162 10.77 23.67 4.61
C LEU A 162 11.73 23.14 5.69
N ARG A 163 12.42 24.03 6.39
CA ARG A 163 13.38 23.67 7.44
C ARG A 163 12.69 22.97 8.60
N GLU A 164 11.59 23.53 9.10
CA GLU A 164 10.83 22.94 10.20
C GLU A 164 10.35 21.53 9.88
N ARG A 165 9.86 21.31 8.65
CA ARG A 165 9.29 20.03 8.24
C ARG A 165 10.31 18.93 8.04
N PHE A 166 11.56 19.28 7.78
CA PHE A 166 12.63 18.34 7.45
C PHE A 166 13.78 18.32 8.47
N ASN A 167 13.66 19.04 9.59
CA ASN A 167 14.68 19.11 10.63
C ASN A 167 15.08 17.72 11.16
N ASP A 168 14.08 16.87 11.40
CA ASP A 168 14.26 15.51 11.97
C ASP A 168 13.96 14.41 10.93
N TYR A 169 13.98 14.74 9.64
CA TYR A 169 13.64 13.78 8.60
C TYR A 169 14.79 12.77 8.40
N PRO A 170 14.51 11.44 8.37
CA PRO A 170 15.54 10.42 8.19
C PRO A 170 15.99 10.34 6.73
N TRP A 171 16.93 11.20 6.36
CA TRP A 171 17.44 11.35 4.98
C TRP A 171 18.03 10.09 4.35
N ASN A 172 18.33 9.06 5.14
CA ASN A 172 18.95 7.81 4.68
C ASN A 172 17.94 6.81 4.08
N GLU A 173 16.63 7.04 4.23
CA GLU A 173 15.61 6.05 3.84
C GLU A 173 15.19 6.17 2.36
N GLU A 174 15.11 7.38 1.83
CA GLU A 174 14.73 7.60 0.43
C GLU A 174 15.26 8.95 -0.10
N PRO A 175 15.73 9.00 -1.35
CA PRO A 175 16.20 10.24 -1.94
C PRO A 175 15.01 11.11 -2.35
N LEU A 176 15.07 12.40 -2.00
CA LEU A 176 14.01 13.36 -2.24
C LEU A 176 14.36 14.36 -3.34
N LEU A 177 13.34 15.06 -3.82
CA LEU A 177 13.51 16.23 -4.67
C LEU A 177 12.58 17.36 -4.21
N ALA A 178 13.00 18.59 -4.45
CA ALA A 178 12.18 19.78 -4.41
C ALA A 178 11.95 20.28 -5.83
N GLN A 179 10.72 20.68 -6.12
CA GLN A 179 10.31 21.08 -7.45
C GLN A 179 9.42 22.32 -7.40
N SER A 180 9.62 23.29 -8.29
CA SER A 180 8.77 24.48 -8.38
C SER A 180 7.30 24.10 -8.62
N PHE A 181 6.39 24.72 -7.87
CA PHE A 181 4.97 24.43 -8.01
C PHE A 181 4.40 25.03 -9.29
N ILE A 182 3.68 24.21 -10.06
CA ILE A 182 2.94 24.69 -11.23
C ILE A 182 1.55 25.17 -10.79
N ALA A 183 1.35 26.49 -10.74
CA ALA A 183 0.19 27.13 -10.13
C ALA A 183 -1.14 27.04 -10.91
N SER A 184 -1.16 26.49 -12.12
CA SER A 184 -2.41 26.31 -12.87
C SER A 184 -3.38 25.34 -12.18
N ALA A 185 -4.66 25.36 -12.57
CA ALA A 185 -5.70 24.54 -11.93
C ALA A 185 -5.51 23.03 -12.24
N ASP A 186 -6.13 22.17 -11.42
CA ASP A 186 -6.13 20.71 -11.66
C ASP A 186 -6.83 20.33 -12.98
N SER A 187 -7.71 21.18 -13.49
CA SER A 187 -8.35 21.04 -14.80
C SER A 187 -7.39 21.30 -15.97
N GLU A 188 -6.20 21.83 -15.71
CA GLU A 188 -5.16 22.08 -16.71
C GLU A 188 -4.13 20.94 -16.79
N ILE A 189 -4.45 19.78 -16.21
CA ILE A 189 -3.64 18.59 -16.33
C ILE A 189 -4.04 17.81 -17.58
N TYR A 190 -3.06 17.53 -18.42
CA TYR A 190 -3.19 16.74 -19.64
C TYR A 190 -2.39 15.44 -19.48
N PHE A 191 -2.77 14.41 -20.20
CA PHE A 191 -2.05 13.14 -20.24
C PHE A 191 -2.01 12.62 -21.66
N THR A 192 -0.86 12.08 -22.06
CA THR A 192 -0.68 11.41 -23.33
C THR A 192 -0.35 9.95 -23.06
N LEU A 193 -1.19 9.04 -23.53
CA LEU A 193 -0.97 7.60 -23.50
C LEU A 193 -0.33 7.16 -24.81
N VAL A 194 0.63 6.24 -24.77
CA VAL A 194 1.28 5.70 -25.95
C VAL A 194 1.57 4.20 -25.85
N TYR A 195 1.77 3.56 -27.00
CA TYR A 195 2.39 2.25 -27.12
C TYR A 195 3.45 2.27 -28.22
N TYR A 196 4.64 1.80 -27.85
CA TYR A 196 5.80 1.67 -28.74
C TYR A 196 6.09 0.20 -29.04
N ASP A 197 6.36 -0.11 -30.30
CA ASP A 197 6.76 -1.46 -30.73
C ASP A 197 8.21 -1.81 -30.35
N ARG A 198 8.73 -2.92 -30.91
CA ARG A 198 10.10 -3.38 -30.62
C ARG A 198 11.16 -2.60 -31.40
N GLU A 199 10.78 -1.97 -32.51
CA GLU A 199 11.66 -1.14 -33.34
C GLU A 199 11.72 0.31 -32.81
N GLY A 200 10.87 0.66 -31.84
CA GLY A 200 10.83 1.99 -31.23
C GLY A 200 9.89 2.95 -31.95
N HIS A 201 8.90 2.45 -32.70
CA HIS A 201 7.88 3.27 -33.34
C HIS A 201 6.63 3.38 -32.47
N CYS A 202 6.07 4.59 -32.38
CA CYS A 202 4.78 4.84 -31.73
C CYS A 202 3.63 4.29 -32.60
N LEU A 203 3.04 3.15 -32.20
CA LEU A 203 1.94 2.52 -32.92
C LEU A 203 0.55 3.04 -32.52
N ALA A 204 0.43 3.60 -31.32
CA ALA A 204 -0.81 4.19 -30.85
C ALA A 204 -0.52 5.30 -29.85
N SER A 205 -1.24 6.42 -29.98
CA SER A 205 -1.17 7.55 -29.06
C SER A 205 -2.56 8.12 -28.80
N PHE A 206 -2.81 8.60 -27.58
CA PHE A 206 -4.05 9.30 -27.23
C PHE A 206 -3.79 10.37 -26.17
N SER A 207 -4.26 11.59 -26.42
CA SER A 207 -4.15 12.70 -25.46
C SER A 207 -5.52 13.10 -24.89
N GLY A 208 -5.57 13.26 -23.57
CA GLY A 208 -6.73 13.65 -22.80
C GLY A 208 -6.43 14.75 -21.79
N ARG A 209 -7.49 15.39 -21.29
CA ARG A 209 -7.45 16.42 -20.25
C ARG A 209 -8.23 15.93 -19.04
N LYS A 210 -7.64 16.07 -17.84
CA LYS A 210 -8.34 15.83 -16.57
C LYS A 210 -9.20 17.05 -16.29
N LEU A 211 -10.51 16.86 -16.15
CA LEU A 211 -11.41 17.93 -15.72
C LEU A 211 -11.46 18.02 -14.21
N ARG A 212 -11.33 16.88 -13.51
CA ARG A 212 -11.31 16.77 -12.05
C ARG A 212 -10.45 15.59 -11.61
N ILE A 213 -9.80 15.75 -10.46
CA ILE A 213 -8.97 14.73 -9.80
C ILE A 213 -9.40 14.52 -8.35
N TRP A 214 -9.05 13.38 -7.77
CA TRP A 214 -9.29 13.11 -6.36
C TRP A 214 -8.14 12.34 -5.68
N PRO A 215 -7.64 12.81 -4.53
CA PRO A 215 -7.91 14.12 -3.90
C PRO A 215 -7.45 15.31 -4.78
N PRO A 216 -7.91 16.55 -4.53
CA PRO A 216 -7.39 17.73 -5.24
C PRO A 216 -5.87 17.87 -5.11
N ARG A 217 -5.23 18.49 -6.11
CA ARG A 217 -3.78 18.74 -6.26
C ARG A 217 -2.86 17.51 -6.38
N THR A 218 -3.20 16.37 -5.77
CA THR A 218 -2.32 15.20 -5.62
C THR A 218 -2.94 13.88 -6.10
N GLY A 219 -4.19 13.95 -6.55
CA GLY A 219 -5.02 12.79 -6.82
C GLY A 219 -4.91 12.20 -8.22
N ASN A 220 -5.60 11.08 -8.37
CA ASN A 220 -5.77 10.43 -9.66
C ASN A 220 -6.92 11.07 -10.44
N THR A 221 -6.95 10.82 -11.75
CA THR A 221 -8.04 11.21 -12.64
C THR A 221 -9.39 10.73 -12.13
N ALA A 222 -10.32 11.66 -11.91
CA ALA A 222 -11.70 11.36 -11.53
C ALA A 222 -12.67 11.61 -12.69
N TYR A 223 -12.40 12.63 -13.50
CA TYR A 223 -13.16 12.94 -14.70
C TYR A 223 -12.24 13.46 -15.79
N ALA A 224 -12.40 12.96 -17.01
CA ALA A 224 -11.54 13.33 -18.13
C ALA A 224 -12.32 13.39 -19.45
N GLU A 225 -11.77 14.16 -20.38
CA GLU A 225 -12.23 14.28 -21.75
C GLU A 225 -11.04 14.20 -22.71
N PRO A 226 -11.26 13.91 -24.00
CA PRO A 226 -10.21 14.04 -25.01
C PRO A 226 -9.68 15.48 -25.07
N ALA A 227 -8.37 15.67 -25.15
CA ALA A 227 -7.79 17.01 -25.13
C ALA A 227 -8.12 17.79 -26.41
N ASN A 228 -8.12 19.12 -26.36
CA ASN A 228 -8.20 19.96 -27.57
C ASN A 228 -6.81 20.14 -28.21
N ALA A 229 -5.75 20.24 -27.39
CA ALA A 229 -4.36 20.37 -27.83
C ALA A 229 -3.63 19.02 -27.94
N ARG A 230 -4.26 18.04 -28.62
CA ARG A 230 -3.72 16.67 -28.69
C ARG A 230 -2.37 16.61 -29.39
N THR A 231 -2.21 17.36 -30.46
CA THR A 231 -1.03 17.33 -31.32
C THR A 231 0.24 17.69 -30.54
N SER A 232 0.26 18.85 -29.88
CA SER A 232 1.44 19.30 -29.12
C SER A 232 1.84 18.34 -27.98
N THR A 233 0.88 17.85 -27.19
CA THR A 233 1.18 16.91 -26.10
C THR A 233 1.60 15.53 -26.59
N ILE A 234 1.12 15.08 -27.76
CA ILE A 234 1.57 13.85 -28.40
C ILE A 234 2.98 14.02 -28.95
N GLU A 235 3.26 15.10 -29.68
CA GLU A 235 4.57 15.41 -30.23
C GLU A 235 5.64 15.46 -29.14
N GLN A 236 5.43 16.20 -28.05
CA GLN A 236 6.38 16.25 -26.94
C GLN A 236 6.62 14.88 -26.29
N THR A 237 5.55 14.08 -26.15
CA THR A 237 5.68 12.71 -25.60
C THR A 237 6.48 11.82 -26.53
N CYS A 238 6.21 11.87 -27.83
CA CYS A 238 6.94 11.08 -28.81
C CYS A 238 8.40 11.53 -28.86
N THR A 239 8.69 12.83 -28.93
CA THR A 239 10.06 13.36 -28.90
C THR A 239 10.83 12.82 -27.69
N LEU A 240 10.25 12.83 -26.48
CA LEU A 240 10.92 12.28 -25.30
C LEU A 240 11.25 10.79 -25.48
N PHE A 241 10.24 10.01 -25.86
CA PHE A 241 10.33 8.55 -25.86
C PHE A 241 11.13 8.00 -27.04
N ASP A 242 11.10 8.66 -28.19
CA ASP A 242 11.96 8.38 -29.34
C ASP A 242 13.43 8.54 -28.93
N ASN A 243 13.77 9.68 -28.31
CA ASN A 243 15.14 9.95 -27.86
C ASN A 243 15.58 9.07 -26.68
N ALA A 244 14.64 8.64 -25.82
CA ALA A 244 14.93 7.65 -24.77
C ALA A 244 15.12 6.22 -25.33
N GLY A 245 14.79 5.97 -26.61
CA GLY A 245 14.68 4.65 -27.20
C GLY A 245 13.73 3.77 -26.41
N PHE A 246 12.51 4.27 -26.21
CA PHE A 246 11.44 3.68 -25.42
C PHE A 246 10.74 2.53 -26.15
N THR A 247 10.25 1.53 -25.40
CA THR A 247 9.41 0.45 -25.95
C THR A 247 8.33 0.04 -24.95
N GLY A 248 7.20 -0.45 -25.45
CA GLY A 248 6.07 -0.92 -24.65
C GLY A 248 5.06 0.17 -24.30
N LEU A 249 4.32 -0.04 -23.21
CA LEU A 249 3.28 0.88 -22.75
C LEU A 249 3.89 2.06 -21.98
N GLY A 250 3.47 3.27 -22.32
CA GLY A 250 3.91 4.48 -21.63
C GLY A 250 2.83 5.55 -21.55
N SER A 251 3.04 6.50 -20.65
CA SER A 251 2.33 7.78 -20.70
C SER A 251 3.18 8.90 -20.14
N LEU A 252 2.81 10.12 -20.49
CA LEU A 252 3.38 11.34 -19.93
C LEU A 252 2.27 12.29 -19.52
N GLU A 253 2.34 12.80 -18.29
CA GLU A 253 1.44 13.84 -17.81
C GLU A 253 2.06 15.22 -17.96
N PHE A 254 1.23 16.18 -18.36
CA PHE A 254 1.59 17.58 -18.52
C PHE A 254 0.65 18.44 -17.69
N LYS A 255 1.11 19.63 -17.34
CA LYS A 255 0.25 20.70 -16.87
C LYS A 255 0.44 21.92 -17.75
N ARG A 256 -0.65 22.53 -18.19
CA ARG A 256 -0.57 23.76 -18.99
C ARG A 256 -0.05 24.91 -18.10
N SER A 257 0.85 25.71 -18.64
CA SER A 257 1.35 26.93 -17.97
C SER A 257 0.23 27.93 -17.71
N LEU A 258 0.45 28.87 -16.78
CA LEU A 258 -0.52 29.91 -16.45
C LEU A 258 -0.82 30.84 -17.63
N ASP A 259 0.17 31.15 -18.47
CA ASP A 259 -0.01 31.91 -19.72
C ASP A 259 -0.84 31.15 -20.78
N GLY A 260 -1.07 29.84 -20.57
CA GLY A 260 -1.81 28.97 -21.47
C GLY A 260 -1.10 28.56 -22.75
N GLN A 261 0.15 28.98 -22.96
CA GLN A 261 0.90 28.81 -24.21
C GLN A 261 1.75 27.53 -24.24
N SER A 262 2.21 27.05 -23.09
CA SER A 262 3.15 25.92 -23.01
C SER A 262 2.63 24.79 -22.13
N PHE A 263 3.23 23.61 -22.32
CA PHE A 263 2.99 22.43 -21.50
C PHE A 263 4.24 22.12 -20.71
N ILE A 264 4.07 21.88 -19.43
CA ILE A 264 5.13 21.52 -18.50
C ILE A 264 4.94 20.04 -18.15
N ALA A 265 5.89 19.19 -18.54
CA ALA A 265 5.87 17.76 -18.28
C ALA A 265 6.12 17.47 -16.80
N ILE A 266 5.32 16.57 -16.20
CA ILE A 266 5.31 16.31 -14.76
C ILE A 266 6.03 15.01 -14.41
N GLU A 267 5.47 13.89 -14.85
CA GLU A 267 6.05 12.57 -14.64
C GLU A 267 5.54 11.59 -15.71
N PRO A 268 6.40 10.65 -16.16
CA PRO A 268 5.98 9.58 -17.01
C PRO A 268 5.44 8.39 -16.19
N THR A 269 4.66 7.55 -16.84
CA THR A 269 4.36 6.20 -16.37
C THR A 269 4.92 5.20 -17.37
N ILE A 270 5.71 4.24 -16.89
CA ILE A 270 6.40 3.29 -17.77
C ILE A 270 5.92 1.85 -17.53
N GLY A 271 5.74 1.10 -18.63
CA GLY A 271 5.62 -0.36 -18.63
C GLY A 271 4.28 -0.92 -18.16
N ARG A 272 3.28 -0.06 -17.92
CA ARG A 272 1.96 -0.47 -17.42
C ARG A 272 0.82 0.33 -18.06
N THR A 273 -0.39 -0.20 -17.94
CA THR A 273 -1.59 0.58 -18.28
C THR A 273 -1.97 1.57 -17.20
N ASP A 274 -2.37 2.77 -17.59
CA ASP A 274 -3.06 3.74 -16.75
C ASP A 274 -4.57 3.55 -16.70
N TYR A 275 -5.19 4.09 -15.64
CA TYR A 275 -6.64 4.22 -15.51
C TYR A 275 -7.27 4.94 -16.72
N GLN A 276 -6.58 5.92 -17.30
CA GLN A 276 -7.07 6.68 -18.45
C GLN A 276 -7.19 5.86 -19.74
N ASN A 277 -6.66 4.62 -19.84
CA ASN A 277 -6.74 3.85 -21.08
C ASN A 277 -8.17 3.59 -21.59
N GLU A 278 -9.17 3.60 -20.71
CA GLU A 278 -10.57 3.41 -21.11
C GLU A 278 -11.10 4.59 -21.92
N ILE A 279 -10.66 5.83 -21.66
CA ILE A 279 -11.06 6.98 -22.47
C ILE A 279 -10.48 6.90 -23.88
N ALA A 280 -9.24 6.43 -24.04
CA ALA A 280 -8.62 6.23 -25.34
C ALA A 280 -9.43 5.22 -26.16
N THR A 281 -9.76 4.08 -25.53
CA THR A 281 -10.56 3.02 -26.17
C THR A 281 -11.95 3.53 -26.56
N ALA A 282 -12.62 4.27 -25.68
CA ALA A 282 -13.93 4.85 -25.95
C ALA A 282 -13.91 5.89 -27.09
N ASN A 283 -12.75 6.50 -27.34
CA ASN A 283 -12.53 7.44 -28.44
C ASN A 283 -11.84 6.79 -29.66
N GLY A 284 -11.83 5.46 -29.75
CA GLY A 284 -11.40 4.73 -30.94
C GLY A 284 -9.94 4.31 -30.97
N VAL A 285 -9.17 4.57 -29.92
CA VAL A 285 -7.75 4.17 -29.80
C VAL A 285 -7.64 3.06 -28.75
N ASN A 286 -7.76 1.80 -29.16
CA ASN A 286 -7.67 0.65 -28.27
C ASN A 286 -6.20 0.25 -28.01
N ILE A 287 -5.48 1.08 -27.24
CA ILE A 287 -4.04 0.90 -26.94
C ILE A 287 -3.72 -0.50 -26.41
N PRO A 288 -4.48 -1.09 -25.44
CA PRO A 288 -4.19 -2.46 -24.98
C PRO A 288 -4.30 -3.50 -26.09
N TYR A 289 -5.23 -3.33 -27.03
CA TYR A 289 -5.39 -4.27 -28.14
C TYR A 289 -4.32 -4.07 -29.22
N VAL A 290 -3.89 -2.83 -29.47
CA VAL A 290 -2.72 -2.56 -30.32
C VAL A 290 -1.48 -3.25 -29.76
N ALA A 291 -1.22 -3.08 -28.45
CA ALA A 291 -0.13 -3.75 -27.75
C ALA A 291 -0.22 -5.28 -27.82
N TYR A 292 -1.42 -5.83 -27.60
CA TYR A 292 -1.66 -7.28 -27.72
C TYR A 292 -1.31 -7.82 -29.11
N ARG A 293 -1.72 -7.11 -30.16
CA ARG A 293 -1.47 -7.51 -31.55
C ARG A 293 0.01 -7.44 -31.88
N ASP A 294 0.69 -6.37 -31.52
CA ASP A 294 2.14 -6.22 -31.72
C ASP A 294 2.95 -7.30 -30.99
N LEU A 295 2.61 -7.60 -29.73
CA LEU A 295 3.25 -8.66 -28.95
C LEU A 295 3.15 -10.03 -29.65
N LEU A 296 2.09 -10.27 -30.42
CA LEU A 296 1.89 -11.48 -31.22
C LEU A 296 2.44 -11.37 -32.66
N GLY A 297 3.07 -10.25 -33.04
CA GLY A 297 3.54 -10.01 -34.40
C GLY A 297 2.42 -9.76 -35.42
N LEU A 298 1.22 -9.41 -34.94
CA LEU A 298 0.07 -9.08 -35.78
C LEU A 298 0.07 -7.58 -36.09
N LYS A 299 -0.39 -7.22 -37.31
CA LYS A 299 -0.55 -5.82 -37.72
C LYS A 299 -1.37 -5.03 -36.70
N ALA A 300 -0.85 -3.89 -36.24
CA ALA A 300 -1.52 -3.00 -35.30
C ALA A 300 -2.93 -2.59 -35.78
N GLN A 301 -3.86 -2.44 -34.84
CA GLN A 301 -5.18 -1.88 -35.15
C GLN A 301 -5.06 -0.37 -35.35
N GLN A 302 -5.57 0.15 -36.47
CA GLN A 302 -5.68 1.59 -36.67
C GLN A 302 -6.77 2.20 -35.79
N ALA A 303 -6.57 3.45 -35.38
CA ALA A 303 -7.57 4.21 -34.65
C ALA A 303 -8.87 4.29 -35.45
N ILE A 304 -10.01 4.09 -34.77
CA ILE A 304 -11.34 4.17 -35.37
C ILE A 304 -11.91 5.56 -35.06
N PRO A 305 -12.07 6.47 -36.06
CA PRO A 305 -12.58 7.81 -35.80
C PRO A 305 -13.97 7.79 -35.16
N ARG A 306 -14.19 8.68 -34.19
CA ARG A 306 -15.50 8.89 -33.55
C ARG A 306 -16.09 10.21 -34.00
N LYS A 307 -17.41 10.21 -34.26
CA LYS A 307 -18.15 11.42 -34.64
C LYS A 307 -18.22 12.44 -33.52
N ALA A 308 -18.30 11.99 -32.27
CA ALA A 308 -18.36 12.83 -31.09
C ALA A 308 -17.41 12.29 -30.00
N PRO A 309 -16.78 13.18 -29.22
CA PRO A 309 -15.89 12.79 -28.14
C PRO A 309 -16.67 12.12 -27.01
N VAL A 310 -16.09 11.07 -26.44
CA VAL A 310 -16.63 10.36 -25.27
C VAL A 310 -15.80 10.72 -24.04
N LYS A 311 -16.47 11.14 -22.97
CA LYS A 311 -15.82 11.46 -21.70
C LYS A 311 -15.69 10.20 -20.84
N TRP A 312 -14.83 10.23 -19.83
CA TRP A 312 -14.64 9.15 -18.87
C TRP A 312 -14.75 9.63 -17.44
N ARG A 313 -15.41 8.85 -16.58
CA ARG A 313 -15.69 9.23 -15.18
C ARG A 313 -15.55 8.08 -14.18
N ASP A 314 -14.82 8.32 -13.11
CA ASP A 314 -15.02 7.63 -11.83
C ASP A 314 -16.07 8.37 -11.01
N VAL A 315 -17.29 7.84 -10.98
CA VAL A 315 -18.44 8.51 -10.35
C VAL A 315 -18.18 8.86 -8.88
N GLY A 316 -17.51 7.98 -8.12
CA GLY A 316 -17.32 8.20 -6.70
C GLY A 316 -16.29 9.29 -6.41
N ASN A 317 -15.17 9.25 -7.11
CA ASN A 317 -14.10 10.23 -6.95
C ASN A 317 -14.49 11.59 -7.55
N ASP A 318 -15.20 11.58 -8.68
CA ASP A 318 -15.69 12.80 -9.33
C ASP A 318 -16.70 13.55 -8.46
N GLN A 319 -17.63 12.83 -7.82
CA GLN A 319 -18.61 13.44 -6.91
C GLN A 319 -17.93 14.11 -5.72
N ARG A 320 -16.91 13.48 -5.12
CA ARG A 320 -16.17 14.06 -3.99
C ARG A 320 -15.39 15.30 -4.41
N SER A 321 -14.67 15.20 -5.54
CA SER A 321 -13.93 16.32 -6.13
C SER A 321 -14.85 17.51 -6.43
N ALA A 322 -15.99 17.26 -7.07
CA ALA A 322 -16.97 18.29 -7.38
C ALA A 322 -17.62 18.89 -6.11
N GLN A 323 -17.96 18.06 -5.11
CA GLN A 323 -18.51 18.54 -3.84
C GLN A 323 -17.56 19.49 -3.12
N GLN A 324 -16.27 19.13 -3.06
CA GLN A 324 -15.25 19.97 -2.45
C GLN A 324 -15.05 21.28 -3.24
N ALA A 325 -14.91 21.19 -4.57
CA ALA A 325 -14.74 22.38 -5.41
C ALA A 325 -15.95 23.34 -5.35
N ILE A 326 -17.16 22.81 -5.25
CA ILE A 326 -18.38 23.60 -5.05
C ILE A 326 -18.37 24.28 -3.67
N ALA A 327 -17.93 23.58 -2.62
CA ALA A 327 -17.84 24.14 -1.28
C ALA A 327 -16.78 25.25 -1.20
N GLU A 328 -15.68 25.13 -1.95
CA GLU A 328 -14.60 26.13 -2.05
C GLU A 328 -14.91 27.27 -3.04
N GLY A 329 -16.03 27.22 -3.76
CA GLY A 329 -16.42 28.23 -4.76
C GLY A 329 -15.63 28.18 -6.07
N THR A 330 -14.76 27.18 -6.27
CA THR A 330 -13.95 27.02 -7.48
C THR A 330 -14.71 26.33 -8.63
N LEU A 331 -15.87 25.72 -8.32
CA LEU A 331 -16.75 25.11 -9.31
C LEU A 331 -18.21 25.46 -9.03
N ASP A 332 -18.89 26.02 -10.02
CA ASP A 332 -20.33 26.26 -9.94
C ASP A 332 -21.16 24.97 -10.18
N ARG A 333 -22.32 24.87 -9.52
CA ARG A 333 -23.25 23.73 -9.62
C ARG A 333 -23.83 23.56 -11.03
N HIS A 334 -24.16 24.66 -11.70
CA HIS A 334 -24.63 24.63 -13.08
C HIS A 334 -23.49 24.17 -14.00
N ALA A 335 -22.29 24.74 -13.85
CA ALA A 335 -21.10 24.32 -14.59
C ALA A 335 -20.80 22.82 -14.43
N TYR A 336 -20.90 22.29 -13.20
CA TYR A 336 -20.76 20.85 -12.95
C TYR A 336 -21.79 20.03 -13.73
N ARG A 337 -23.07 20.38 -13.67
CA ARG A 337 -24.15 19.69 -14.42
C ARG A 337 -23.93 19.77 -15.93
N GLN A 338 -23.51 20.92 -16.45
CA GLN A 338 -23.18 21.08 -17.87
C GLN A 338 -21.99 20.19 -18.26
N SER A 339 -20.98 20.07 -17.40
CA SER A 339 -19.80 19.24 -17.68
C SER A 339 -20.14 17.76 -17.89
N LEU A 340 -21.25 17.28 -17.30
CA LEU A 340 -21.74 15.90 -17.40
C LEU A 340 -22.58 15.61 -18.65
N LYS A 341 -22.92 16.63 -19.45
CA LYS A 341 -23.60 16.41 -20.73
C LYS A 341 -22.68 15.74 -21.76
N GLY A 342 -23.29 14.98 -22.65
CA GLY A 342 -22.61 14.24 -23.72
C GLY A 342 -22.47 12.75 -23.41
N GLU A 343 -21.81 12.03 -24.31
CA GLU A 343 -21.55 10.60 -24.14
C GLU A 343 -20.46 10.37 -23.08
N LEU A 344 -20.71 9.37 -22.22
CA LEU A 344 -19.88 9.12 -21.05
C LEU A 344 -19.71 7.62 -20.79
N VAL A 345 -18.46 7.20 -20.58
CA VAL A 345 -18.12 5.88 -20.02
C VAL A 345 -17.74 6.01 -18.54
N GLN A 346 -18.02 4.96 -17.75
CA GLN A 346 -17.76 4.95 -16.31
C GLN A 346 -16.74 3.88 -15.93
N SER A 347 -15.90 4.19 -14.94
CA SER A 347 -14.82 3.31 -14.49
C SER A 347 -15.27 1.89 -14.11
N LEU A 348 -16.40 1.77 -13.40
CA LEU A 348 -16.90 0.48 -12.92
C LEU A 348 -18.18 -0.01 -13.61
N TYR A 349 -19.01 0.89 -14.14
CA TYR A 349 -20.27 0.51 -14.78
C TYR A 349 -20.10 0.40 -16.30
N ALA A 350 -20.54 -0.72 -16.87
CA ALA A 350 -20.78 -0.86 -18.29
C ALA A 350 -22.02 -1.75 -18.51
N ASN A 351 -22.84 -1.44 -19.52
CA ASN A 351 -24.04 -2.23 -19.82
C ASN A 351 -23.70 -3.69 -20.16
N ASP A 352 -22.61 -3.87 -20.88
CA ASP A 352 -22.02 -5.15 -21.25
C ASP A 352 -21.04 -5.67 -20.17
N ASP A 353 -21.00 -5.12 -18.94
CA ASP A 353 -20.20 -5.65 -17.83
C ASP A 353 -20.63 -5.06 -16.47
N ARG A 354 -21.87 -5.36 -16.05
CA ARG A 354 -22.47 -4.74 -14.86
C ARG A 354 -21.95 -5.29 -13.52
N ARG A 355 -21.38 -6.50 -13.52
CA ARG A 355 -21.00 -7.24 -12.30
C ARG A 355 -19.97 -6.50 -11.41
N PRO A 356 -18.89 -5.88 -11.93
CA PRO A 356 -17.98 -5.07 -11.12
C PRO A 356 -18.67 -3.95 -10.35
N TRP A 357 -19.58 -3.21 -11.00
CA TRP A 357 -20.34 -2.15 -10.36
C TRP A 357 -21.29 -2.69 -9.30
N MET A 358 -22.09 -3.72 -9.61
CA MET A 358 -23.04 -4.32 -8.66
C MET A 358 -22.33 -4.82 -7.40
N TYR A 359 -21.19 -5.49 -7.58
CA TYR A 359 -20.36 -5.94 -6.48
C TYR A 359 -19.88 -4.77 -5.62
N THR A 360 -19.44 -3.68 -6.23
CA THR A 360 -19.01 -2.47 -5.51
C THR A 360 -20.15 -1.82 -4.73
N GLN A 361 -21.36 -1.74 -5.30
CA GLN A 361 -22.52 -1.21 -4.59
C GLN A 361 -22.92 -2.09 -3.41
N ARG A 362 -22.91 -3.42 -3.59
CA ARG A 362 -23.14 -4.37 -2.50
C ARG A 362 -22.14 -4.19 -1.38
N GLN A 363 -20.85 -4.03 -1.69
CA GLN A 363 -19.82 -3.78 -0.67
C GLN A 363 -20.04 -2.45 0.07
N LYS A 364 -20.44 -1.39 -0.65
CA LYS A 364 -20.82 -0.10 -0.01
C LYS A 364 -22.03 -0.25 0.89
N LEU A 365 -23.06 -0.98 0.46
CA LEU A 365 -24.25 -1.24 1.25
C LEU A 365 -23.94 -2.07 2.49
N VAL A 366 -23.14 -3.13 2.38
CA VAL A 366 -22.67 -3.93 3.51
C VAL A 366 -21.90 -3.06 4.52
N LYS A 367 -21.02 -2.17 4.04
CA LYS A 367 -20.31 -1.24 4.94
C LYS A 367 -21.25 -0.24 5.61
N ARG A 368 -22.22 0.31 4.89
CA ARG A 368 -23.22 1.26 5.42
C ARG A 368 -24.15 0.60 6.43
N THR A 369 -24.67 -0.58 6.12
CA THR A 369 -25.54 -1.36 7.01
C THR A 369 -24.79 -1.77 8.27
N LYS A 370 -23.53 -2.25 8.15
CA LYS A 370 -22.67 -2.48 9.31
C LYS A 370 -22.51 -1.21 10.16
N ARG A 371 -22.17 -0.08 9.54
CA ARG A 371 -22.03 1.19 10.25
C ARG A 371 -23.33 1.64 10.93
N ALA A 372 -24.47 1.55 10.24
CA ALA A 372 -25.77 1.91 10.80
C ALA A 372 -26.16 0.99 11.94
N LEU A 373 -25.95 -0.32 11.81
CA LEU A 373 -26.14 -1.28 12.90
C LEU A 373 -25.28 -0.91 14.10
N TYR A 374 -23.99 -0.60 13.92
CA TYR A 374 -23.13 -0.13 15.01
C TYR A 374 -23.66 1.15 15.66
N THR A 375 -24.03 2.16 14.88
CA THR A 375 -24.58 3.42 15.42
C THR A 375 -25.93 3.22 16.12
N THR A 376 -26.80 2.35 15.62
CA THR A 376 -28.07 2.01 16.29
C THR A 376 -27.83 1.23 17.58
N PHE A 377 -26.86 0.33 17.62
CA PHE A 377 -26.44 -0.37 18.83
C PHE A 377 -25.81 0.56 19.87
N ASP A 378 -25.16 1.64 19.44
CA ASP A 378 -24.63 2.68 20.34
C ASP A 378 -25.73 3.53 20.98
N HIS A 379 -26.84 3.78 20.26
CA HIS A 379 -27.94 4.61 20.75
C HIS A 379 -29.07 3.82 21.42
N ILE A 380 -29.21 2.53 21.14
CA ILE A 380 -30.25 1.67 21.71
C ILE A 380 -29.62 0.37 22.25
N PRO A 381 -28.96 0.43 23.44
CA PRO A 381 -28.16 -0.67 23.97
C PRO A 381 -28.93 -1.98 24.19
N TRP A 382 -30.26 -1.93 24.41
CA TRP A 382 -31.07 -3.13 24.68
C TRP A 382 -31.38 -3.96 23.42
N LEU A 383 -31.34 -3.36 22.22
CA LEU A 383 -31.43 -4.09 20.94
C LEU A 383 -30.14 -4.85 20.61
N TYR A 384 -29.04 -4.45 21.25
CA TYR A 384 -27.71 -5.05 21.07
C TYR A 384 -27.53 -6.32 21.89
N THR A 385 -28.09 -6.36 23.10
CA THR A 385 -27.95 -7.45 24.07
C THR A 385 -28.23 -8.86 23.53
N PRO A 386 -29.26 -9.10 22.70
CA PRO A 386 -29.53 -10.44 22.15
C PRO A 386 -28.53 -10.90 21.08
N PHE A 387 -27.86 -9.96 20.39
CA PHE A 387 -26.97 -10.26 19.26
C PHE A 387 -25.47 -10.10 19.62
N GLN A 388 -25.16 -9.48 20.76
CA GLN A 388 -23.79 -9.22 21.20
C GLN A 388 -22.99 -10.51 21.45
N SER A 389 -23.65 -11.61 21.85
CA SER A 389 -23.01 -12.91 22.10
C SER A 389 -22.58 -13.64 20.82
N VAL A 390 -23.24 -13.38 19.68
CA VAL A 390 -23.00 -14.05 18.38
C VAL A 390 -22.11 -13.24 17.43
N LEU A 391 -21.91 -11.95 17.69
CA LEU A 391 -20.97 -11.13 16.90
C LEU A 391 -19.51 -11.50 17.23
N PRO A 392 -18.56 -11.45 16.27
CA PRO A 392 -17.14 -11.55 16.57
C PRO A 392 -16.67 -10.38 17.48
N PRO A 393 -15.65 -10.57 18.34
CA PRO A 393 -15.14 -9.52 19.25
C PRO A 393 -14.83 -8.18 18.56
N GLN A 394 -14.34 -8.22 17.32
CA GLN A 394 -13.99 -7.05 16.51
C GLN A 394 -15.21 -6.25 16.03
N GLU A 395 -16.35 -6.92 15.95
CA GLU A 395 -17.65 -6.30 15.66
C GLU A 395 -18.35 -5.88 16.96
N ARG A 396 -17.99 -6.48 18.10
CA ARG A 396 -18.50 -6.04 19.42
C ARG A 396 -17.85 -4.74 19.91
N TRP A 397 -16.55 -4.60 19.69
CA TRP A 397 -15.77 -3.47 20.21
C TRP A 397 -14.79 -2.96 19.15
N PRO A 398 -15.22 -2.11 18.21
CA PRO A 398 -14.36 -1.64 17.14
C PRO A 398 -13.08 -0.95 17.65
N ALA A 399 -11.94 -1.30 17.05
CA ALA A 399 -10.63 -0.81 17.50
C ALA A 399 -10.55 0.73 17.57
N HIS A 400 -11.12 1.43 16.60
CA HIS A 400 -11.13 2.90 16.58
C HIS A 400 -11.89 3.53 17.75
N GLU A 401 -12.95 2.89 18.27
CA GLU A 401 -13.68 3.37 19.44
C GLU A 401 -12.87 3.15 20.71
N ILE A 402 -12.28 1.95 20.86
CA ILE A 402 -11.37 1.66 21.97
C ILE A 402 -10.24 2.68 21.98
N THR A 403 -9.60 2.92 20.84
CA THR A 403 -8.53 3.92 20.70
C THR A 403 -9.02 5.34 20.98
N ALA A 404 -10.23 5.73 20.53
CA ALA A 404 -10.79 7.05 20.81
C ALA A 404 -11.06 7.26 22.30
N SER A 405 -11.63 6.27 23.00
CA SER A 405 -11.81 6.33 24.46
C SER A 405 -10.48 6.46 25.19
N LEU A 406 -9.49 5.65 24.83
CA LEU A 406 -8.15 5.69 25.44
C LEU A 406 -7.45 7.04 25.22
N ARG A 407 -7.58 7.63 24.02
CA ARG A 407 -7.07 8.97 23.69
C ARG A 407 -7.70 10.08 24.53
N GLN A 408 -8.96 9.91 24.94
CA GLN A 408 -9.66 10.84 25.80
C GLN A 408 -9.44 10.54 27.30
N HIS A 409 -8.49 9.66 27.64
CA HIS A 409 -8.25 9.14 28.98
C HIS A 409 -9.49 8.55 29.66
N GLN A 410 -10.41 8.01 28.86
CA GLN A 410 -11.62 7.34 29.35
C GLN A 410 -11.43 5.82 29.29
N LEU A 411 -11.92 5.12 30.31
CA LEU A 411 -11.99 3.67 30.28
C LEU A 411 -12.94 3.23 29.16
N PRO A 412 -12.55 2.26 28.31
CA PRO A 412 -13.49 1.62 27.39
C PRO A 412 -14.67 1.00 28.16
N ARG A 413 -15.74 0.66 27.44
CA ARG A 413 -16.95 0.04 28.02
C ARG A 413 -16.59 -1.10 28.98
N GLU A 414 -17.25 -1.18 30.14
CA GLU A 414 -16.94 -2.20 31.17
C GLU A 414 -16.98 -3.64 30.62
N SER A 415 -17.91 -3.91 29.71
CA SER A 415 -18.01 -5.20 29.01
C SER A 415 -16.77 -5.53 28.17
N PHE A 416 -16.16 -4.53 27.53
CA PHE A 416 -14.86 -4.70 26.87
C PHE A 416 -13.76 -4.92 27.90
N VAL A 417 -13.72 -4.17 28.99
CA VAL A 417 -12.69 -4.35 30.03
C VAL A 417 -12.72 -5.77 30.56
N ARG A 418 -13.92 -6.31 30.87
CA ARG A 418 -14.09 -7.70 31.31
C ARG A 418 -13.66 -8.73 30.26
N TYR A 419 -13.96 -8.48 28.98
CA TYR A 419 -13.50 -9.33 27.89
C TYR A 419 -11.98 -9.25 27.69
N PHE A 420 -11.41 -8.05 27.80
CA PHE A 420 -9.99 -7.79 27.61
C PHE A 420 -9.16 -8.45 28.71
N THR A 421 -9.64 -8.40 29.96
CA THR A 421 -8.97 -9.02 31.11
C THR A 421 -9.23 -10.52 31.25
N ARG A 422 -9.90 -11.15 30.26
CA ARG A 422 -10.17 -12.58 30.27
C ARG A 422 -8.87 -13.38 30.28
N ASP A 423 -8.95 -14.54 30.92
CA ASP A 423 -7.85 -15.47 31.04
C ASP A 423 -8.41 -16.91 30.97
N PRO A 424 -8.66 -17.43 29.75
CA PRO A 424 -9.12 -18.80 29.61
C PRO A 424 -7.99 -19.78 29.88
N GLU A 425 -8.36 -20.96 30.37
CA GLU A 425 -7.43 -22.07 30.51
C GLU A 425 -6.92 -22.56 29.15
N ARG A 426 -5.64 -22.92 29.09
CA ARG A 426 -4.95 -23.35 27.86
C ARG A 426 -4.48 -24.78 28.00
N LYS A 427 -4.69 -25.60 26.96
CA LYS A 427 -4.23 -26.98 26.92
C LYS A 427 -2.87 -27.08 26.24
N VAL A 428 -1.80 -27.07 27.02
CA VAL A 428 -0.45 -27.29 26.50
C VAL A 428 -0.40 -28.66 25.79
N PRO A 429 0.16 -28.75 24.57
CA PRO A 429 0.30 -30.02 23.87
C PRO A 429 1.14 -31.01 24.68
N ASN A 430 0.64 -32.24 24.85
CA ASN A 430 1.36 -33.29 25.57
C ASN A 430 2.45 -33.91 24.67
N LYS A 431 3.55 -33.17 24.45
CA LYS A 431 4.75 -33.61 23.72
C LYS A 431 5.99 -33.13 24.47
N ARG A 432 7.06 -33.93 24.43
CA ARG A 432 8.38 -33.53 24.92
C ARG A 432 9.14 -32.75 23.85
N GLY A 433 10.13 -31.96 24.26
CA GLY A 433 10.99 -31.24 23.32
C GLY A 433 10.27 -30.12 22.57
N ILE A 434 9.30 -29.44 23.21
CA ILE A 434 8.51 -28.38 22.58
C ILE A 434 8.64 -27.07 23.32
N ILE A 435 8.49 -25.98 22.58
CA ILE A 435 8.38 -24.61 23.08
C ILE A 435 7.07 -24.06 22.58
N VAL A 436 6.20 -23.59 23.48
CA VAL A 436 4.88 -23.08 23.11
C VAL A 436 4.85 -21.56 23.06
N SER A 437 3.83 -21.02 22.39
CA SER A 437 3.69 -19.58 22.29
C SER A 437 3.38 -18.95 23.66
N PRO A 438 4.13 -17.94 24.09
CA PRO A 438 3.90 -17.28 25.36
C PRO A 438 2.66 -16.39 25.35
N THR A 439 2.08 -16.09 24.19
CA THR A 439 0.93 -15.17 24.09
C THR A 439 0.04 -15.47 22.89
N ASP A 440 -1.17 -14.95 22.94
CA ASP A 440 -2.00 -14.83 21.75
C ASP A 440 -1.49 -13.74 20.82
N GLY A 441 -1.67 -13.95 19.52
CA GLY A 441 -1.32 -12.96 18.51
C GLY A 441 -0.87 -13.61 17.21
N VAL A 442 -0.06 -12.86 16.48
CA VAL A 442 0.45 -13.20 15.14
C VAL A 442 1.97 -13.09 15.15
N ILE A 443 2.66 -14.10 14.61
CA ILE A 443 4.11 -14.00 14.38
C ILE A 443 4.36 -12.96 13.31
N ARG A 444 4.99 -11.87 13.72
CA ARG A 444 5.33 -10.75 12.85
C ARG A 444 6.62 -11.02 12.12
N ASP A 445 7.62 -11.54 12.82
CA ASP A 445 8.95 -11.77 12.29
C ASP A 445 9.67 -12.88 13.07
N ILE A 446 10.64 -13.52 12.41
CA ILE A 446 11.54 -14.53 12.97
C ILE A 446 12.93 -14.30 12.38
N PHE A 447 13.92 -14.05 13.23
CA PHE A 447 15.29 -13.78 12.78
C PHE A 447 16.34 -14.29 13.77
N GLN A 448 17.60 -14.31 13.34
CA GLN A 448 18.73 -14.67 14.19
C GLN A 448 19.47 -13.42 14.66
N ARG A 449 19.91 -13.43 15.92
CA ARG A 449 20.73 -12.37 16.53
C ARG A 449 21.55 -12.95 17.67
N ASP A 450 22.84 -12.61 17.75
CA ASP A 450 23.72 -12.97 18.88
C ASP A 450 23.67 -14.48 19.23
N ASN A 451 23.65 -15.34 18.21
CA ASN A 451 23.49 -16.81 18.33
C ASN A 451 22.19 -17.27 19.03
N LYS A 452 21.15 -16.44 18.97
CA LYS A 452 19.77 -16.72 19.38
C LYS A 452 18.82 -16.61 18.19
N VAL A 453 17.70 -17.32 18.27
CA VAL A 453 16.54 -17.15 17.40
C VAL A 453 15.53 -16.27 18.12
N VAL A 454 15.11 -15.19 17.50
CA VAL A 454 14.16 -14.22 18.04
C VAL A 454 12.85 -14.34 17.29
N ILE A 455 11.74 -14.44 18.02
CA ILE A 455 10.39 -14.53 17.47
C ILE A 455 9.53 -13.40 18.04
N ASP A 456 9.00 -12.57 17.13
CA ASP A 456 8.18 -11.41 17.47
C ASP A 456 6.70 -11.74 17.32
N ILE A 457 5.94 -11.63 18.41
CA ILE A 457 4.51 -11.96 18.44
C ILE A 457 3.71 -10.69 18.74
N SER A 458 2.96 -10.22 17.75
CA SER A 458 2.15 -9.00 17.84
C SER A 458 0.73 -9.34 18.31
N MET A 459 0.24 -8.55 19.26
CA MET A 459 -1.11 -8.66 19.83
C MET A 459 -1.99 -7.50 19.37
N ASN A 460 -3.31 -7.72 19.34
CA ASN A 460 -4.35 -6.72 19.13
C ASN A 460 -5.30 -6.69 20.34
N PHE A 461 -6.16 -5.65 20.45
CA PHE A 461 -7.15 -5.48 21.53
C PHE A 461 -8.05 -6.70 21.81
N TYR A 462 -8.18 -7.61 20.86
CA TYR A 462 -9.06 -8.76 20.96
C TYR A 462 -8.35 -10.03 21.40
N ASP A 463 -7.03 -10.03 21.49
CA ASP A 463 -6.22 -11.19 21.87
C ASP A 463 -6.22 -11.36 23.40
N ILE A 464 -5.77 -12.53 23.87
CA ILE A 464 -5.64 -12.79 25.31
C ILE A 464 -4.32 -12.20 25.77
N HIS A 465 -4.42 -11.26 26.70
CA HIS A 465 -3.31 -10.47 27.21
C HIS A 465 -2.61 -11.08 28.42
N MET A 466 -2.96 -12.31 28.74
CA MET A 466 -2.27 -13.15 29.72
C MET A 466 -1.13 -13.90 29.04
N GLN A 467 0.11 -13.63 29.46
CA GLN A 467 1.29 -14.33 28.95
C GLN A 467 1.56 -15.59 29.77
N ARG A 468 2.07 -16.62 29.09
CA ARG A 468 2.38 -17.92 29.66
C ARG A 468 3.85 -18.28 29.46
N VAL A 469 4.34 -19.14 30.34
CA VAL A 469 5.70 -19.68 30.33
C VAL A 469 5.85 -20.61 29.11
N PRO A 470 6.81 -20.37 28.21
CA PRO A 470 6.92 -21.11 26.95
C PRO A 470 7.59 -22.48 27.07
N ILE A 471 8.34 -22.72 28.14
CA ILE A 471 9.10 -23.96 28.41
C ILE A 471 9.38 -24.06 29.92
N ASP A 472 9.50 -25.29 30.45
CA ASP A 472 9.91 -25.54 31.83
C ASP A 472 11.28 -24.91 32.14
N GLY A 473 11.44 -24.38 33.35
CA GLY A 473 12.71 -23.78 33.75
C GLY A 473 12.71 -23.16 35.14
N THR A 474 13.80 -22.49 35.47
CA THR A 474 13.92 -21.65 36.68
C THR A 474 14.09 -20.20 36.24
N VAL A 475 13.31 -19.29 36.83
CA VAL A 475 13.42 -17.86 36.57
C VAL A 475 14.73 -17.36 37.17
N VAL A 476 15.64 -16.89 36.33
CA VAL A 476 16.94 -16.36 36.74
C VAL A 476 16.81 -14.88 37.09
N GLN A 477 16.09 -14.14 36.26
CA GLN A 477 16.03 -12.69 36.34
C GLN A 477 14.70 -12.15 35.80
N VAL A 478 14.25 -11.04 36.38
CA VAL A 478 13.11 -10.26 35.87
C VAL A 478 13.51 -8.79 35.88
N ASP A 479 13.81 -8.24 34.71
CA ASP A 479 14.25 -6.86 34.55
C ASP A 479 13.12 -5.92 34.11
N GLU A 480 13.16 -4.69 34.60
CA GLU A 480 12.38 -3.58 34.07
C GLU A 480 13.29 -2.72 33.18
N CYS A 481 13.11 -2.78 31.87
CA CYS A 481 13.98 -2.08 30.92
C CYS A 481 13.58 -0.63 30.66
N GLY A 482 12.47 -0.15 31.24
CA GLY A 482 11.94 1.19 31.01
C GLY A 482 11.63 1.46 29.53
N HIS A 483 12.04 2.63 29.04
CA HIS A 483 11.81 3.16 27.68
C HIS A 483 13.04 2.97 26.78
N LYS A 484 13.60 1.76 26.70
CA LYS A 484 14.76 1.48 25.85
C LYS A 484 14.33 0.88 24.50
N PRO A 485 15.06 1.11 23.39
CA PRO A 485 14.88 0.35 22.17
C PRO A 485 14.98 -1.15 22.45
N ILE A 486 14.10 -1.95 21.83
CA ILE A 486 14.02 -3.42 22.03
C ILE A 486 15.37 -4.08 21.68
N TYR A 487 16.12 -3.48 20.75
CA TYR A 487 17.28 -4.07 20.08
C TYR A 487 18.57 -3.23 20.15
N GLY A 488 18.62 -2.17 20.97
CA GLY A 488 19.76 -1.23 21.03
C GLY A 488 19.62 -0.05 20.06
N SER A 489 20.51 0.93 20.16
CA SER A 489 20.49 2.17 19.34
C SER A 489 20.87 1.98 17.87
N ASP A 490 21.42 0.81 17.51
CA ASP A 490 22.11 0.58 16.24
C ASP A 490 21.34 -0.38 15.29
N ASP A 491 20.11 -0.77 15.62
CA ASP A 491 19.29 -1.66 14.76
C ASP A 491 18.48 -0.83 13.75
N GLU A 492 18.92 -0.86 12.49
CA GLU A 492 18.25 -0.23 11.32
C GLU A 492 16.86 -0.80 11.02
N ARG A 493 16.45 -1.89 11.70
CA ARG A 493 15.12 -2.49 11.58
C ARG A 493 14.14 -1.83 12.54
N GLY A 494 13.80 -0.58 12.26
CA GLY A 494 12.86 0.22 13.02
C GLY A 494 11.49 -0.47 13.22
N PHE A 495 11.20 -0.91 14.44
CA PHE A 495 9.87 -1.39 14.83
C PHE A 495 8.85 -0.27 15.12
N PHE A 496 9.17 0.98 14.78
CA PHE A 496 8.35 2.15 15.09
C PHE A 496 7.61 2.70 13.86
N GLU A 497 6.88 1.84 13.15
CA GLU A 497 5.75 2.25 12.32
C GLU A 497 4.44 1.71 12.92
N ASP A 498 4.05 2.19 14.10
CA ASP A 498 2.64 2.09 14.51
C ASP A 498 1.95 3.44 14.23
N PRO A 499 0.96 3.51 13.31
CA PRO A 499 0.26 4.74 12.93
C PRO A 499 -0.53 5.43 14.06
N TRP A 500 -0.35 5.01 15.31
CA TRP A 500 -1.03 5.52 16.50
C TRP A 500 -0.14 6.43 17.36
N SER A 501 1.11 6.69 16.95
CA SER A 501 2.04 7.63 17.58
C SER A 501 1.61 9.09 17.31
N PHE A 502 0.82 9.68 18.21
CA PHE A 502 0.33 11.07 18.09
C PHE A 502 0.68 11.97 19.28
N GLU A 503 1.48 11.51 20.24
CA GLU A 503 1.92 12.35 21.37
C GLU A 503 3.45 12.45 21.40
N LYS A 504 3.94 13.70 21.33
CA LYS A 504 5.35 14.09 21.21
C LYS A 504 6.23 13.74 22.43
N ASP A 505 5.64 13.27 23.54
CA ASP A 505 6.36 13.16 24.82
C ASP A 505 6.81 11.74 25.18
N TYR A 506 6.52 10.71 24.35
CA TYR A 506 6.75 9.31 24.71
C TYR A 506 7.39 8.49 23.58
N LEU A 507 8.71 8.30 23.65
CA LEU A 507 9.49 7.67 22.58
C LEU A 507 9.44 6.12 22.57
N PHE A 508 9.14 5.44 23.70
CA PHE A 508 9.18 3.96 23.77
C PHE A 508 8.10 3.36 24.70
N PRO A 509 7.60 2.13 24.46
CA PRO A 509 6.71 1.42 25.39
C PRO A 509 7.45 0.88 26.63
N VAL A 510 6.73 0.68 27.74
CA VAL A 510 7.26 -0.01 28.94
C VAL A 510 7.50 -1.48 28.62
N GLN A 511 8.61 -2.04 29.12
CA GLN A 511 9.02 -3.41 28.89
C GLN A 511 9.41 -4.13 30.19
N LYS A 512 9.10 -5.43 30.26
CA LYS A 512 9.63 -6.35 31.27
C LYS A 512 10.25 -7.57 30.61
N VAL A 513 11.42 -7.99 31.08
CA VAL A 513 12.19 -9.11 30.51
C VAL A 513 12.31 -10.18 31.56
N THR A 514 11.83 -11.38 31.27
CA THR A 514 11.96 -12.56 32.13
C THR A 514 12.94 -13.53 31.49
N THR A 515 14.02 -13.85 32.20
CA THR A 515 15.04 -14.79 31.74
C THR A 515 14.88 -16.13 32.47
N LEU A 516 14.76 -17.21 31.71
CA LEU A 516 14.60 -18.57 32.19
C LEU A 516 15.88 -19.37 31.93
N SER A 517 16.38 -20.06 32.95
CA SER A 517 17.34 -21.16 32.79
C SER A 517 16.56 -22.44 32.53
N THR A 518 16.79 -23.04 31.37
CA THR A 518 16.04 -24.20 30.86
C THR A 518 17.01 -25.30 30.43
N GLU A 519 16.50 -26.48 30.09
CA GLU A 519 17.33 -27.60 29.63
C GLU A 519 18.05 -27.33 28.30
N ILE A 520 17.55 -26.39 27.48
CA ILE A 520 18.17 -25.99 26.21
C ILE A 520 19.10 -24.78 26.34
N GLY A 521 19.29 -24.26 27.55
CA GLY A 521 20.00 -23.02 27.81
C GLY A 521 19.07 -21.88 28.21
N GLU A 522 19.49 -20.65 27.95
CA GLU A 522 18.73 -19.46 28.32
C GLU A 522 17.58 -19.18 27.35
N VAL A 523 16.38 -18.99 27.89
CA VAL A 523 15.20 -18.54 27.14
C VAL A 523 14.70 -17.24 27.73
N VAL A 524 14.52 -16.22 26.88
CA VAL A 524 14.09 -14.88 27.32
C VAL A 524 12.69 -14.59 26.82
N VAL A 525 11.81 -14.12 27.69
CA VAL A 525 10.47 -13.63 27.34
C VAL A 525 10.37 -12.15 27.68
N ARG A 526 10.19 -11.32 26.66
CA ARG A 526 10.06 -9.87 26.79
C ARG A 526 8.61 -9.45 26.55
N GLN A 527 7.99 -8.90 27.59
CA GLN A 527 6.65 -8.31 27.55
C GLN A 527 6.75 -6.83 27.17
N ILE A 528 5.97 -6.38 26.18
CA ILE A 528 6.00 -5.00 25.68
C ILE A 528 4.58 -4.42 25.66
N SER A 529 4.37 -3.38 26.46
CA SER A 529 3.09 -2.67 26.55
C SER A 529 2.80 -1.83 25.30
N SER A 530 1.54 -1.43 25.08
CA SER A 530 1.28 -0.30 24.19
C SER A 530 1.55 1.03 24.89
N ILE A 531 1.75 2.06 24.07
CA ILE A 531 1.88 3.45 24.49
C ILE A 531 0.66 3.96 25.29
N TRP A 532 -0.51 3.31 25.16
CA TRP A 532 -1.77 3.76 25.77
C TRP A 532 -1.99 3.29 27.21
N ALA A 533 -1.42 2.14 27.62
CA ALA A 533 -1.63 1.59 28.97
C ALA A 533 -0.37 1.47 29.81
N ARG A 534 0.81 1.42 29.18
CA ARG A 534 2.15 1.48 29.82
C ARG A 534 2.29 0.66 31.12
N ARG A 535 1.58 -0.45 31.24
CA ARG A 535 1.53 -1.25 32.47
C ARG A 535 1.71 -2.72 32.14
N ILE A 536 2.71 -3.32 32.79
CA ILE A 536 3.02 -4.74 32.70
C ILE A 536 3.11 -5.30 34.11
N GLU A 537 2.37 -6.37 34.33
CA GLU A 537 2.44 -7.18 35.53
C GLU A 537 3.16 -8.49 35.21
N THR A 538 4.09 -8.89 36.06
CA THR A 538 4.83 -10.15 35.95
C THR A 538 4.62 -10.87 37.27
N PHE A 539 4.12 -12.11 37.21
CA PHE A 539 3.72 -12.85 38.41
C PHE A 539 4.86 -13.69 38.99
N VAL A 540 5.81 -14.06 38.14
CA VAL A 540 6.98 -14.86 38.50
C VAL A 540 8.11 -13.99 39.03
N LYS A 541 8.96 -14.56 39.89
CA LYS A 541 10.09 -13.90 40.54
C LYS A 541 11.38 -14.69 40.34
N PRO A 542 12.56 -14.05 40.40
CA PRO A 542 13.84 -14.76 40.42
C PRO A 542 13.86 -15.86 41.48
N GLY A 543 14.30 -17.06 41.09
CA GLY A 543 14.31 -18.27 41.91
C GLY A 543 13.08 -19.19 41.74
N ASP A 544 12.00 -18.73 41.13
CA ASP A 544 10.80 -19.54 40.92
C ASP A 544 11.07 -20.68 39.92
N LYS A 545 10.66 -21.90 40.25
CA LYS A 545 10.53 -23.00 39.29
C LYS A 545 9.20 -22.87 38.58
N VAL A 546 9.24 -22.81 37.25
CA VAL A 546 8.06 -22.59 36.41
C VAL A 546 7.86 -23.75 35.44
N THR A 547 6.60 -24.06 35.15
CA THR A 547 6.21 -25.10 34.20
C THR A 547 5.63 -24.48 32.92
N ILE A 548 5.82 -25.14 31.78
CA ILE A 548 5.25 -24.78 30.49
C ILE A 548 3.74 -24.55 30.59
N GLY A 549 3.27 -23.44 30.02
CA GLY A 549 1.88 -23.00 30.09
C GLY A 549 1.45 -22.32 31.39
N GLN A 550 2.29 -22.29 32.43
CA GLN A 550 2.03 -21.51 33.65
C GLN A 550 1.88 -20.02 33.30
N ARG A 551 1.08 -19.28 34.08
CA ARG A 551 0.95 -17.83 33.91
C ARG A 551 2.27 -17.13 34.25
N LEU A 552 2.82 -16.39 33.29
CA LEU A 552 4.07 -15.62 33.43
C LEU A 552 3.77 -14.19 33.87
N GLY A 553 2.79 -13.56 33.23
CA GLY A 553 2.46 -12.16 33.44
C GLY A 553 1.27 -11.71 32.63
N LYS A 554 0.97 -10.42 32.71
CA LYS A 554 -0.12 -9.76 32.01
C LYS A 554 0.31 -8.39 31.51
N ILE A 555 0.05 -8.13 30.23
CA ILE A 555 0.26 -6.81 29.63
C ILE A 555 -1.09 -6.10 29.51
N PHE A 556 -1.23 -4.91 30.10
CA PHE A 556 -2.43 -4.10 29.92
C PHE A 556 -2.33 -3.36 28.58
N LEU A 557 -3.35 -3.53 27.71
CA LEU A 557 -3.36 -3.09 26.30
C LEU A 557 -2.02 -3.39 25.61
N GLY A 558 -1.69 -4.68 25.48
CA GLY A 558 -0.40 -5.16 25.01
C GLY A 558 -0.22 -5.04 23.52
N SER A 559 1.02 -4.79 23.13
CA SER A 559 1.39 -4.61 21.73
C SER A 559 2.14 -5.84 21.21
N THR A 560 3.16 -6.29 21.96
CA THR A 560 4.11 -7.29 21.45
C THR A 560 4.68 -8.14 22.61
N VAL A 561 4.92 -9.42 22.34
CA VAL A 561 5.79 -10.29 23.15
C VAL A 561 6.90 -10.81 22.26
N VAL A 562 8.14 -10.69 22.72
CA VAL A 562 9.31 -11.24 22.03
C VAL A 562 9.83 -12.43 22.83
N ILE A 563 10.13 -13.52 22.14
CA ILE A 563 10.81 -14.67 22.73
C ILE A 563 12.16 -14.89 22.05
N GLU A 564 13.21 -14.99 22.85
CA GLU A 564 14.57 -15.28 22.40
C GLU A 564 14.93 -16.70 22.83
N LEU A 565 15.33 -17.52 21.88
CA LEU A 565 15.62 -18.94 22.04
C LEU A 565 17.06 -19.25 21.63
N PRO A 566 17.70 -20.28 22.18
CA PRO A 566 18.99 -20.78 21.70
C PRO A 566 18.93 -21.15 20.21
N ALA A 567 19.98 -20.88 19.43
CA ALA A 567 20.01 -21.20 17.99
C ALA A 567 19.93 -22.71 17.67
N SER A 568 20.09 -23.59 18.67
CA SER A 568 19.95 -25.05 18.53
C SER A 568 18.51 -25.52 18.32
N VAL A 569 17.50 -24.66 18.56
CA VAL A 569 16.09 -25.03 18.39
C VAL A 569 15.65 -24.94 16.94
N ARG A 570 14.72 -25.81 16.54
CA ARG A 570 14.08 -25.76 15.22
C ARG A 570 12.71 -25.09 15.32
N VAL A 571 12.59 -23.88 14.78
CA VAL A 571 11.30 -23.18 14.65
C VAL A 571 10.39 -23.92 13.67
N VAL A 572 9.11 -24.07 14.02
CA VAL A 572 8.10 -24.82 13.24
C VAL A 572 6.90 -23.96 12.83
N VAL A 573 7.05 -22.65 12.92
CA VAL A 573 6.05 -21.64 12.57
C VAL A 573 6.65 -20.64 11.58
N GLU A 574 5.78 -19.98 10.80
CA GLU A 574 6.20 -19.01 9.79
C GLU A 574 5.65 -17.61 10.10
N PRO A 575 6.37 -16.53 9.74
CA PRO A 575 5.86 -15.17 9.81
C PRO A 575 4.57 -14.99 9.00
N GLN A 576 3.65 -14.16 9.50
CA GLN A 576 2.41 -13.84 8.80
C GLN A 576 2.35 -12.35 8.46
N ILE A 577 2.08 -12.04 7.18
CA ILE A 577 1.95 -10.65 6.71
C ILE A 577 0.76 -9.98 7.42
N LYS A 578 1.02 -8.82 8.05
CA LYS A 578 0.00 -7.93 8.62
C LYS A 578 -0.83 -7.28 7.50
N ASP A 579 -1.77 -8.02 6.91
CA ASP A 579 -2.77 -7.43 6.02
C ASP A 579 -3.74 -6.60 6.86
N ARG A 580 -3.50 -5.28 6.94
CA ARG A 580 -4.32 -4.29 7.66
C ARG A 580 -5.81 -4.30 7.25
N ARG A 581 -6.21 -5.06 6.21
CA ARG A 581 -7.60 -5.21 5.73
C ARG A 581 -8.17 -6.62 5.89
N ARG A 582 -7.38 -7.62 6.32
CA ARG A 582 -7.91 -8.96 6.66
C ARG A 582 -8.57 -8.91 8.04
N ARG A 583 -9.63 -9.70 8.21
CA ARG A 583 -10.28 -9.83 9.51
C ARG A 583 -9.37 -10.71 10.38
N ALA A 584 -9.21 -10.38 11.65
CA ALA A 584 -8.50 -11.22 12.61
C ALA A 584 -9.08 -12.65 12.72
N SER A 585 -10.33 -12.87 12.28
CA SER A 585 -10.94 -14.22 12.12
C SER A 585 -10.21 -15.13 11.12
N ASP A 586 -9.38 -14.56 10.25
CA ASP A 586 -8.71 -15.28 9.16
C ASP A 586 -7.24 -15.62 9.52
N GLN A 587 -6.76 -15.23 10.70
CA GLN A 587 -5.43 -15.57 11.21
C GLN A 587 -5.54 -16.60 12.34
N PRO A 588 -4.65 -17.61 12.40
CA PRO A 588 -4.58 -18.48 13.56
C PRO A 588 -4.22 -17.64 14.78
N ILE A 589 -5.10 -17.61 15.78
CA ILE A 589 -4.77 -17.01 17.08
C ILE A 589 -3.77 -17.96 17.75
N LEU A 590 -2.54 -17.51 17.91
CA LEU A 590 -1.52 -18.26 18.65
C LEU A 590 -1.88 -18.30 20.15
N GLY A 591 -1.20 -19.11 20.92
CA GLY A 591 -1.37 -19.20 22.37
C GLY A 591 -0.58 -20.39 22.90
N ALA A 592 -0.65 -20.67 24.20
CA ALA A 592 0.12 -21.78 24.80
C ALA A 592 -0.21 -23.18 24.24
N GLU A 593 -1.22 -23.29 23.38
CA GLU A 593 -1.60 -24.50 22.65
C GLU A 593 -0.80 -24.66 21.34
N THR A 594 -0.12 -23.60 20.89
CA THR A 594 0.67 -23.55 19.65
C THR A 594 2.13 -23.81 19.94
N ILE A 595 2.72 -24.79 19.25
CA ILE A 595 4.16 -25.07 19.28
C ILE A 595 4.88 -24.08 18.37
N LEU A 596 5.78 -23.27 18.92
CA LEU A 596 6.64 -22.36 18.16
C LEU A 596 7.89 -23.06 17.63
N ALA A 597 8.52 -23.87 18.46
CA ALA A 597 9.76 -24.54 18.13
C ALA A 597 9.84 -25.92 18.80
N VAL A 598 10.70 -26.77 18.24
CA VAL A 598 11.03 -28.09 18.77
C VAL A 598 12.53 -28.21 18.96
N TYR A 599 12.93 -29.00 19.94
CA TYR A 599 14.33 -29.29 20.23
C TYR A 599 14.50 -30.78 20.56
N THR A 600 15.71 -31.26 20.35
CA THR A 600 16.10 -32.63 20.73
C THR A 600 16.84 -32.52 22.06
N THR A 601 16.43 -33.33 23.03
CA THR A 601 17.05 -33.40 24.36
C THR A 601 18.38 -34.12 24.29
#